data_AF-A0A8J6P3L0-F1
#
_entry.id   AF-A0A8J6P3L0-F1
#
_cell.length_a   1.000
_cell.length_b   1.000
_cell.length_c   1.000
_cell.angle_alpha   90.00
_cell.angle_beta   90.00
_cell.angle_gamma   90.00
#
_symmetry.space_group_name_H-M   'P 1'
#
loop_
_entity.id
_entity.type
_entity.pdbx_description
1 polymer ?
#
loop_
_entity_poly.entity_id
_entity_poly.type
_entity_poly.pdbx_seq_one_letter_code
_entity_poly.pdbx_strand_id
1 'polypeptide(L)'
;MGLVHQLYSIKRAVERQGQKAQVRREGTNGFGEPSGEPEIVCDLRGLFHTTSPYLALSHLEAGQVRVKNQPQFLILYREDIREKDLLYLGEKPYTVTGIDDPGNLHLCLDLSLEEGNHV
;
A
#
# COMPACT_ATOMS: atom_id res chain seq x y z
N MET A 1 9.91 -20.38 17.23
CA MET A 1 8.48 -20.78 17.13
C MET A 1 7.53 -19.60 16.92
N GLY A 2 7.78 -18.39 17.45
CA GLY A 2 6.86 -17.25 17.31
C GLY A 2 6.61 -16.74 15.88
N LEU A 3 7.67 -16.52 15.09
CA LEU A 3 7.56 -15.95 13.73
C LEU A 3 6.77 -16.83 12.76
N VAL A 4 6.92 -18.15 12.83
CA VAL A 4 6.17 -19.11 11.98
C VAL A 4 4.67 -19.01 12.26
N HIS A 5 4.29 -18.92 13.53
CA HIS A 5 2.89 -18.76 13.93
C HIS A 5 2.32 -17.40 13.49
N GLN A 6 3.10 -16.32 13.61
CA GLN A 6 2.72 -14.99 13.13
C GLN A 6 2.51 -14.99 11.61
N LEU A 7 3.46 -15.53 10.84
CA LEU A 7 3.35 -15.64 9.39
C LEU A 7 2.12 -16.44 8.97
N TYR A 8 1.86 -17.58 9.61
CA TYR A 8 0.68 -18.39 9.33
C TYR A 8 -0.62 -17.62 9.61
N SER A 9 -0.65 -16.86 10.71
CA SER A 9 -1.81 -16.05 11.09
C SER A 9 -2.07 -14.95 10.06
N ILE A 10 -1.03 -14.21 9.65
CA ILE A 10 -1.12 -13.16 8.62
C ILE A 10 -1.57 -13.76 7.30
N LYS A 11 -0.91 -14.83 6.83
CA LYS A 11 -1.24 -15.52 5.59
C LYS A 11 -2.71 -15.95 5.57
N ARG A 12 -3.18 -16.59 6.64
CA ARG A 12 -4.58 -17.02 6.76
C ARG A 12 -5.57 -15.85 6.76
N ALA A 13 -5.21 -14.72 7.37
CA ALA A 13 -6.05 -13.52 7.34
C ALA A 13 -6.13 -12.93 5.93
N VAL A 14 -4.99 -12.75 5.26
CA VAL A 14 -4.92 -12.29 3.86
C VAL A 14 -5.68 -13.23 2.93
N GLU A 15 -5.53 -14.54 3.06
CA GLU A 15 -6.23 -15.50 2.21
C GLU A 15 -7.76 -15.42 2.35
N ARG A 16 -8.27 -15.26 3.58
CA ARG A 16 -9.70 -15.32 3.88
C ARG A 16 -10.42 -13.99 3.69
N GLN A 17 -9.78 -12.89 4.07
CA GLN A 17 -10.41 -11.56 4.13
C GLN A 17 -9.77 -10.56 3.16
N GLY A 18 -8.66 -10.93 2.53
CA GLY A 18 -7.93 -10.02 1.67
C GLY A 18 -8.65 -9.73 0.35
N GLN A 19 -8.53 -8.49 -0.08
CA GLN A 19 -8.96 -8.00 -1.38
C GLN A 19 -7.88 -8.28 -2.43
N LYS A 20 -8.29 -8.68 -3.63
CA LYS A 20 -7.37 -8.80 -4.78
C LYS A 20 -6.93 -7.41 -5.22
N ALA A 21 -5.66 -7.26 -5.57
CA ALA A 21 -5.12 -6.06 -6.15
C ALA A 21 -4.19 -6.40 -7.30
N GLN A 22 -4.03 -5.45 -8.23
CA GLN A 22 -3.02 -5.50 -9.27
C GLN A 22 -2.08 -4.32 -9.10
N VAL A 23 -0.78 -4.59 -9.12
CA VAL A 23 0.26 -3.58 -9.05
C VAL A 23 0.75 -3.31 -10.47
N ARG A 24 0.76 -2.03 -10.84
CA ARG A 24 1.32 -1.56 -12.10
C ARG A 24 2.40 -0.52 -11.84
N ARG A 25 3.37 -0.45 -12.73
CA ARG A 25 4.44 0.53 -12.69
C ARG A 25 4.51 1.24 -14.02
N GLU A 26 4.77 2.53 -14.01
CA GLU A 26 5.04 3.28 -15.24
C GLU A 26 6.17 2.58 -16.01
N GLY A 27 5.87 2.04 -17.20
CA GLY A 27 6.87 1.40 -18.04
C GLY A 27 7.86 2.43 -18.54
N THR A 28 9.10 2.02 -18.80
CA THR A 28 10.14 2.89 -19.35
C THR A 28 10.56 2.42 -20.74
N ASN A 29 10.76 3.35 -21.68
CA ASN A 29 11.29 3.03 -23.00
C ASN A 29 12.80 2.69 -22.92
N GLY A 30 13.41 2.33 -24.06
CA GLY A 30 14.85 2.01 -24.15
C GLY A 30 15.81 3.15 -23.78
N PHE A 31 15.28 4.35 -23.52
CA PHE A 31 16.01 5.54 -23.06
C PHE A 31 15.72 5.89 -21.59
N GLY A 32 14.93 5.08 -20.89
CA GLY A 32 14.56 5.29 -19.49
C GLY A 32 13.44 6.33 -19.27
N GLU A 33 12.78 6.78 -20.34
CA GLU A 33 11.66 7.72 -20.25
C GLU A 33 10.33 6.98 -20.10
N PRO A 34 9.30 7.59 -19.48
CA PRO A 34 7.96 7.02 -19.42
C PRO A 34 7.42 6.58 -20.78
N SER A 35 7.05 5.31 -20.88
CA SER A 35 6.49 4.70 -22.11
C SER A 35 4.98 4.94 -22.30
N GLY A 36 4.34 5.66 -21.37
CA GLY A 36 2.92 6.02 -21.41
C GLY A 36 1.97 4.90 -21.00
N GLU A 37 2.35 3.63 -21.13
CA GLU A 37 1.56 2.49 -20.67
C GLU A 37 2.17 1.86 -19.39
N PRO A 38 1.42 1.76 -18.29
CA PRO A 38 1.89 1.06 -17.09
C PRO A 38 2.02 -0.44 -17.34
N GLU A 39 3.16 -1.00 -16.99
CA GLU A 39 3.43 -2.43 -17.00
C GLU A 39 2.84 -3.11 -15.75
N ILE A 40 2.32 -4.32 -15.89
CA ILE A 40 1.87 -5.12 -14.74
C ILE A 40 3.11 -5.67 -14.02
N VAL A 41 3.27 -5.28 -12.76
CA VAL A 41 4.33 -5.79 -11.88
C VAL A 41 3.91 -7.15 -11.32
N CYS A 42 2.69 -7.21 -10.75
CA CYS A 42 2.17 -8.43 -10.13
C CYS A 42 0.68 -8.34 -9.81
N ASP A 43 0.07 -9.51 -9.59
CA ASP A 43 -1.22 -9.63 -8.91
C ASP A 43 -0.98 -10.11 -7.47
N LEU A 44 -1.72 -9.55 -6.51
CA LEU A 44 -1.58 -9.90 -5.10
C LEU A 44 -2.92 -9.83 -4.34
N ARG A 45 -2.88 -10.21 -3.07
CA ARG A 45 -4.00 -10.08 -2.13
C ARG A 45 -3.51 -9.45 -0.83
N GLY A 46 -4.31 -8.57 -0.25
CA GLY A 46 -3.97 -7.87 0.99
C GLY A 46 -5.19 -7.36 1.75
N LEU A 47 -4.95 -6.86 2.95
CA LEU A 47 -5.97 -6.34 3.86
C LEU A 47 -6.00 -4.81 3.78
N PHE A 48 -7.06 -4.28 3.18
CA PHE A 48 -7.31 -2.84 3.17
C PHE A 48 -7.78 -2.37 4.54
N HIS A 49 -7.17 -1.29 5.02
CA HIS A 49 -7.53 -0.65 6.27
C HIS A 49 -7.17 0.84 6.19
N THR A 50 -7.47 1.59 7.25
CA THR A 50 -7.15 3.02 7.30
C THR A 50 -6.57 3.39 8.64
N THR A 51 -5.59 4.27 8.66
CA THR A 51 -5.04 4.87 9.88
C THR A 51 -5.46 6.32 10.01
N SER A 52 -5.71 6.75 11.25
CA SER A 52 -5.93 8.16 11.56
C SER A 52 -4.56 8.82 11.72
N PRO A 53 -4.23 9.89 10.97
CA PRO A 53 -2.99 10.61 11.21
C PRO A 53 -2.97 11.15 12.64
N TYR A 54 -1.87 10.90 13.36
CA TYR A 54 -1.67 11.46 14.69
C TYR A 54 -1.49 12.98 14.57
N LEU A 55 -2.44 13.74 15.10
CA LEU A 55 -2.36 15.19 15.22
C LEU A 55 -1.34 15.54 16.32
N ALA A 56 -0.08 15.75 15.93
CA ALA A 56 0.84 16.50 16.77
C ALA A 56 0.39 17.97 16.77
N LEU A 57 -0.54 18.32 17.67
CA LEU A 57 -1.01 19.69 17.87
C LEU A 57 0.12 20.55 18.47
N SER A 58 1.08 20.98 17.65
CA SER A 58 1.95 22.09 18.02
C SER A 58 1.18 23.40 17.77
N HIS A 59 0.49 23.89 18.81
CA HIS A 59 0.03 25.28 18.99
C HIS A 59 -0.19 26.11 17.71
N LEU A 60 -1.15 25.73 16.87
CA LEU A 60 -1.62 26.57 15.77
C LEU A 60 -3.14 26.46 15.72
N GLU A 61 -3.75 27.53 16.22
CA GLU A 61 -5.06 28.10 15.93
C GLU A 61 -6.28 27.16 15.80
N ALA A 62 -7.32 27.51 16.55
CA ALA A 62 -8.61 26.85 16.61
C ALA A 62 -9.35 26.86 15.25
N GLY A 63 -9.03 25.90 14.40
CA GLY A 63 -9.84 25.45 13.27
C GLY A 63 -10.20 23.98 13.46
N GLN A 64 -11.43 23.57 13.13
CA GLN A 64 -11.78 22.15 13.03
C GLN A 64 -10.92 21.50 11.95
N VAL A 65 -9.80 20.89 12.34
CA VAL A 65 -9.01 20.06 11.42
C VAL A 65 -9.79 18.78 11.18
N ARG A 66 -10.40 18.67 10.00
CA ARG A 66 -11.06 17.44 9.57
C ARG A 66 -9.97 16.40 9.30
N VAL A 67 -9.80 15.45 10.22
CA VAL A 67 -8.86 14.33 10.08
C VAL A 67 -9.31 13.46 8.91
N LYS A 68 -8.51 13.40 7.84
CA LYS A 68 -8.72 12.47 6.73
C LYS A 68 -7.97 11.17 7.03
N ASN A 69 -8.69 10.06 7.14
CA ASN A 69 -8.09 8.74 7.30
C ASN A 69 -7.19 8.44 6.10
N GLN A 70 -5.99 7.93 6.38
CA GLN A 70 -5.02 7.52 5.36
C GLN A 70 -5.26 6.04 5.01
N PRO A 71 -5.51 5.71 3.73
CA PRO A 71 -5.69 4.32 3.32
C PRO A 71 -4.36 3.57 3.38
N GLN A 72 -4.43 2.32 3.83
CA GLN A 72 -3.31 1.41 3.94
C GLN A 72 -3.68 0.01 3.46
N PHE A 73 -2.67 -0.75 3.06
CA PHE A 73 -2.86 -2.08 2.50
C PHE A 73 -1.76 -3.05 2.92
N LEU A 74 -2.12 -3.95 3.84
CA LEU A 74 -1.21 -4.96 4.37
C LEU A 74 -1.16 -6.17 3.45
N ILE A 75 0.02 -6.50 2.94
CA ILE A 75 0.28 -7.63 2.06
C ILE A 75 1.30 -8.58 2.69
N LEU A 76 1.38 -9.81 2.21
CA LEU A 76 2.55 -10.66 2.50
C LEU A 76 3.82 -10.01 1.94
N TYR A 77 4.97 -10.27 2.58
CA TYR A 77 6.23 -9.65 2.20
C TYR A 77 6.60 -9.92 0.74
N ARG A 78 7.00 -8.87 0.00
CA ARG A 78 7.49 -8.96 -1.38
C ARG A 78 8.53 -7.88 -1.66
N GLU A 79 9.52 -8.19 -2.50
CA GLU A 79 10.62 -7.28 -2.83
C GLU A 79 10.37 -6.44 -4.10
N ASP A 80 9.34 -6.80 -4.87
CA ASP A 80 9.06 -6.19 -6.19
C ASP A 80 8.19 -4.92 -6.12
N ILE A 81 7.65 -4.60 -4.94
CA ILE A 81 6.84 -3.41 -4.67
C ILE A 81 7.74 -2.19 -4.44
N ARG A 82 7.39 -1.08 -5.06
CA ARG A 82 8.11 0.20 -4.93
C ARG A 82 7.15 1.34 -4.71
N GLU A 83 7.64 2.41 -4.08
CA GLU A 83 6.93 3.68 -4.06
C GLU A 83 6.65 4.15 -5.49
N LYS A 84 5.54 4.88 -5.66
CA LYS A 84 4.96 5.31 -6.93
C LYS A 84 4.36 4.20 -7.80
N ASP A 85 4.40 2.94 -7.36
CA ASP A 85 3.59 1.91 -8.00
C ASP A 85 2.09 2.24 -7.86
N LEU A 86 1.33 1.89 -8.88
CA LEU A 86 -0.12 2.01 -8.92
C LEU A 86 -0.75 0.70 -8.43
N LEU A 87 -1.47 0.76 -7.33
CA LEU A 87 -2.25 -0.34 -6.77
C LEU A 87 -3.73 -0.21 -7.16
N TYR A 88 -4.23 -1.15 -7.96
CA TYR A 88 -5.64 -1.21 -8.36
C TYR A 88 -6.41 -2.14 -7.43
N LEU A 89 -7.30 -1.55 -6.62
CA LEU A 89 -8.23 -2.27 -5.75
C LEU A 89 -9.61 -2.30 -6.42
N GLY A 90 -9.81 -3.25 -7.34
CA GLY A 90 -10.97 -3.22 -8.25
C GLY A 90 -10.80 -2.09 -9.27
N GLU A 91 -11.78 -1.19 -9.35
CA GLU A 91 -11.73 -0.01 -10.24
C GLU A 91 -11.06 1.21 -9.60
N LYS A 92 -10.66 1.14 -8.33
CA LYS A 92 -10.08 2.26 -7.60
C LYS A 92 -8.54 2.24 -7.68
N PRO A 93 -7.91 3.24 -8.30
CA PRO A 93 -6.46 3.36 -8.34
C PRO A 93 -5.94 4.07 -7.08
N TYR A 94 -4.86 3.51 -6.54
CA TYR A 94 -4.10 4.12 -5.46
C TYR A 94 -2.63 4.20 -5.86
N THR A 95 -1.94 5.25 -5.43
CA THR A 95 -0.49 5.35 -5.53
C THR A 95 0.12 4.86 -4.22
N VAL A 96 1.13 3.99 -4.30
CA VAL A 96 1.93 3.59 -3.14
C VAL A 96 2.86 4.75 -2.75
N THR A 97 2.66 5.33 -1.57
CA THR A 97 3.42 6.48 -1.08
C THR A 97 4.40 6.15 0.03
N GLY A 98 4.29 4.95 0.62
CA GLY A 98 5.23 4.46 1.62
C GLY A 98 5.12 2.95 1.78
N ILE A 99 6.23 2.32 2.17
CA ILE A 99 6.34 0.88 2.38
C ILE A 99 6.98 0.67 3.74
N ASP A 100 6.23 0.06 4.66
CA ASP A 100 6.75 -0.35 5.98
C ASP A 100 6.92 -1.87 6.02
N ASP A 101 8.04 -2.35 6.57
CA ASP A 101 8.24 -3.74 6.99
C ASP A 101 8.21 -3.76 8.53
N PRO A 102 7.06 -4.09 9.15
CA PRO A 102 6.88 -3.95 10.58
C PRO A 102 7.94 -4.71 11.37
N GLY A 103 8.82 -3.96 12.03
CA GLY A 103 9.92 -4.52 12.82
C GLY A 103 11.04 -5.17 12.00
N ASN A 104 11.10 -4.94 10.68
CA ASN A 104 12.05 -5.56 9.74
C ASN A 104 12.04 -7.10 9.83
N LEU A 105 10.85 -7.68 9.93
CA LEU A 105 10.67 -9.12 10.13
C LEU A 105 10.50 -9.87 8.80
N HIS A 106 10.30 -9.16 7.69
CA HIS A 106 10.09 -9.73 6.36
C HIS A 106 8.89 -10.69 6.29
N LEU A 107 7.84 -10.43 7.07
CA LEU A 107 6.62 -11.25 7.10
C LEU A 107 5.50 -10.65 6.24
N CYS A 108 5.35 -9.34 6.32
CA CYS A 108 4.36 -8.55 5.61
C CYS A 108 4.96 -7.19 5.25
N LEU A 109 4.34 -6.52 4.29
CA LEU A 109 4.53 -5.09 4.07
C LEU A 109 3.21 -4.38 4.37
N ASP A 110 3.29 -3.20 4.98
CA ASP A 110 2.18 -2.29 5.10
C ASP A 110 2.37 -1.11 4.16
N LEU A 111 1.49 -1.02 3.16
CA LEU A 111 1.60 -0.03 2.10
C LEU A 111 0.76 1.18 2.46
N SER A 112 1.38 2.35 2.56
CA SER A 112 0.65 3.63 2.62
C SER A 112 0.18 4.00 1.23
N LEU A 113 -1.10 4.36 1.14
CA LEU A 113 -1.76 4.63 -0.14
C LEU A 113 -2.25 6.07 -0.21
N GLU A 114 -2.24 6.62 -1.41
CA GLU A 114 -2.94 7.85 -1.75
C GLU A 114 -3.92 7.58 -2.89
N GLU A 115 -5.16 8.03 -2.75
CA GLU A 115 -6.17 7.84 -3.79
C GLU A 115 -5.85 8.74 -4.99
N GLY A 116 -5.65 8.13 -6.16
CA GLY A 116 -5.37 8.86 -7.39
C GLY A 116 -6.66 9.40 -8.00
N ASN A 117 -6.76 10.72 -8.16
CA ASN A 117 -7.79 11.33 -9.01
C ASN A 117 -7.37 11.15 -10.49
N HIS A 118 -7.71 10.03 -11.10
CA HIS A 118 -7.71 9.96 -12.56
C HIS A 118 -9.04 10.54 -13.05
N VAL A 119 -8.96 11.77 -13.58
CA VAL A 119 -10.02 12.41 -14.38
C VAL A 119 -10.10 11.76 -15.74
#